data_AF-A0A9E3X2G1-F1
#
_entry.id   AF-A0A9E3X2G1-F1
#
_cell.length_a   1.000
_cell.length_b   1.000
_cell.length_c   1.000
_cell.angle_alpha   90.00
_cell.angle_beta   90.00
_cell.angle_gamma   90.00
#
_symmetry.space_group_name_H-M   'P 1'
#
loop_
_entity.id
_entity.type
_entity.pdbx_description
1 polymer ?
#
loop_
_entity_poly.entity_id
_entity_poly.type
_entity_poly.pdbx_seq_one_letter_code
_entity_poly.pdbx_strand_id
1 'polypeptide(L)'
;MITTADEAIPTVMGGLVLSAQIRNFVPGAYLEFLRIDGTAWSDPIVDNLLIEGLLKDVVLRLDDKLVAHNRVAVDITAGSVEQRTSTYPLFALQQLTRNAIMHRTDEATNAP
;
A
#
# COMPACT_ATOMS: atom_id res chain seq x y z
N MET A 1 -12.43 18.59 13.64
CA MET A 1 -13.72 19.30 13.53
C MET A 1 -13.43 20.56 12.73
N ILE A 2 -14.12 20.80 11.60
CA ILE A 2 -13.99 22.08 10.89
C ILE A 2 -14.78 23.09 11.71
N THR A 3 -14.12 24.13 12.20
CA THR A 3 -14.68 25.05 13.20
C THR A 3 -15.70 26.00 12.57
N THR A 4 -15.50 26.44 11.32
CA THR A 4 -16.46 27.18 10.48
C THR A 4 -16.14 26.98 8.99
N ALA A 5 -17.11 27.19 8.09
CA ALA A 5 -16.88 27.12 6.63
C ALA A 5 -15.94 28.24 6.12
N ASP A 6 -15.89 29.36 6.86
CA ASP A 6 -15.10 30.54 6.52
C ASP A 6 -13.63 30.42 6.95
N GLU A 7 -13.28 29.43 7.80
CA GLU A 7 -11.91 29.17 8.25
C GLU A 7 -11.63 27.65 8.22
N ALA A 8 -11.53 27.12 7.01
CA ALA A 8 -11.37 25.68 6.79
C ALA A 8 -9.92 25.22 7.03
N ILE A 9 -9.59 24.90 8.28
CA ILE A 9 -8.36 24.17 8.61
C ILE A 9 -8.62 22.66 8.36
N PRO A 10 -7.88 22.00 7.46
CA PRO A 10 -8.05 20.58 7.22
C PRO A 10 -7.64 19.77 8.45
N THR A 11 -8.39 18.70 8.75
CA THR A 11 -7.97 17.74 9.76
C THR A 11 -6.76 16.95 9.26
N VAL A 12 -5.96 16.38 10.17
CA VAL A 12 -4.84 15.48 9.80
C VAL A 12 -5.34 14.36 8.89
N MET A 13 -6.46 13.72 9.23
CA MET A 13 -7.09 12.71 8.37
C MET A 13 -7.49 13.26 6.99
N GLY A 14 -8.05 14.47 6.93
CA GLY A 14 -8.35 15.13 5.67
C GLY A 14 -7.09 15.33 4.81
N GLY A 15 -5.97 15.72 5.44
CA GLY A 15 -4.66 15.78 4.80
C GLY A 15 -4.18 14.41 4.31
N LEU A 16 -4.24 13.37 5.15
CA LEU A 16 -3.81 12.01 4.80
C LEU A 16 -4.57 11.44 3.60
N VAL A 17 -5.84 11.83 3.43
CA VAL A 17 -6.66 11.35 2.32
C VAL A 17 -6.50 12.21 1.06
N LEU A 18 -6.44 13.54 1.21
CA LEU A 18 -6.63 14.49 0.10
C LEU A 18 -5.39 15.33 -0.25
N SER A 19 -4.31 15.26 0.51
CA SER A 19 -3.10 16.05 0.24
C SER A 19 -2.12 15.30 -0.67
N ALA A 20 -1.74 15.93 -1.78
CA ALA A 20 -0.68 15.43 -2.64
C ALA A 20 0.73 15.54 -2.01
N GLN A 21 0.91 16.42 -1.02
CA GLN A 21 2.19 16.61 -0.31
C GLN A 21 2.03 16.41 1.20
N ILE A 22 1.30 15.38 1.62
CA ILE A 22 1.03 15.13 3.05
C ILE A 22 2.29 15.02 3.91
N ARG A 23 3.40 14.54 3.35
CA ARG A 23 4.68 14.39 4.05
C ARG A 23 5.30 15.70 4.53
N ASN A 24 4.88 16.84 3.97
CA ASN A 24 5.29 18.16 4.47
C ASN A 24 4.67 18.48 5.85
N PHE A 25 3.61 17.77 6.24
CA PHE A 25 2.85 18.00 7.47
C PHE A 25 2.89 16.79 8.41
N VAL A 26 2.91 15.58 7.86
CA VAL A 26 3.00 14.32 8.61
C VAL A 26 4.20 13.53 8.10
N PRO A 27 5.38 13.67 8.72
CA PRO A 27 6.54 12.85 8.40
C PRO A 27 6.17 11.36 8.50
N GLY A 28 6.66 10.54 7.57
CA GLY A 28 6.33 9.12 7.56
C GLY A 28 5.01 8.75 6.85
N ALA A 29 4.22 9.72 6.38
CA ALA A 29 3.01 9.46 5.58
C ALA A 29 3.33 9.00 4.14
N TYR A 30 3.98 7.85 4.02
CA TYR A 30 4.31 7.16 2.78
C TYR A 30 4.20 5.65 2.97
N LEU A 31 4.22 4.93 1.85
CA LEU A 31 4.35 3.48 1.83
C LEU A 31 5.51 3.10 0.91
N GLU A 32 6.29 2.10 1.27
CA GLU A 32 7.28 1.52 0.38
C GLU A 32 6.93 0.06 0.10
N PHE A 33 6.76 -0.26 -1.19
CA PHE A 33 6.72 -1.64 -1.65
C PHE A 33 8.14 -2.15 -1.85
N LEU A 34 8.43 -3.35 -1.36
CA LEU A 34 9.75 -3.98 -1.49
C LEU A 34 9.60 -5.46 -1.85
N ARG A 35 10.25 -5.89 -2.93
CA ARG A 35 10.38 -7.29 -3.33
C ARG A 35 11.84 -7.71 -3.19
N ILE A 36 12.10 -8.60 -2.23
CA ILE A 36 13.42 -9.14 -1.92
C ILE A 36 13.56 -10.55 -2.52
N ASP A 37 14.67 -10.87 -3.19
CA ASP A 37 14.94 -12.23 -3.70
C ASP A 37 15.49 -13.15 -2.61
N GLY A 38 14.62 -13.50 -1.67
CA GLY A 38 14.97 -14.37 -0.56
C GLY A 38 14.04 -14.12 0.62
N THR A 39 14.56 -14.37 1.81
CA THR A 39 13.80 -14.27 3.07
C THR A 39 14.50 -13.41 4.11
N ALA A 40 15.75 -13.02 3.88
CA ALA A 40 16.51 -12.12 4.74
C ALA A 40 16.45 -10.68 4.22
N TRP A 41 16.48 -9.71 5.14
CA TRP A 41 16.50 -8.28 4.80
C TRP A 41 17.73 -7.85 4.01
N SER A 42 18.82 -8.62 4.08
CA SER A 42 20.06 -8.38 3.34
C SER A 42 20.05 -8.94 1.93
N ASP A 43 19.03 -9.72 1.55
CA ASP A 43 18.96 -10.34 0.24
C ASP A 43 18.69 -9.29 -0.85
N PRO A 44 19.03 -9.56 -2.12
CA PRO A 44 18.93 -8.58 -3.20
C PRO A 44 17.51 -8.03 -3.38
N ILE A 45 17.39 -6.71 -3.56
CA ILE A 45 16.14 -6.05 -3.90
C ILE A 45 15.90 -6.19 -5.41
N VAL A 46 14.78 -6.81 -5.79
CA VAL A 46 14.40 -7.04 -7.19
C VAL A 46 13.48 -5.96 -7.71
N ASP A 47 12.65 -5.40 -6.84
CA ASP A 47 11.75 -4.31 -7.17
C ASP A 47 11.44 -3.51 -5.90
N ASN A 48 11.36 -2.20 -6.05
CA ASN A 48 10.90 -1.32 -5.00
C ASN A 48 10.04 -0.20 -5.58
N LEU A 49 9.19 0.37 -4.75
CA LEU A 49 8.45 1.57 -5.09
C LEU A 49 8.08 2.35 -3.84
N LEU A 50 8.61 3.57 -3.73
CA LEU A 50 8.10 4.55 -2.80
C LEU A 50 6.78 5.12 -3.34
N ILE A 51 5.74 5.08 -2.52
CA ILE A 51 4.38 5.50 -2.84
C ILE A 51 3.93 6.56 -1.84
N GLU A 52 3.56 7.72 -2.36
CA GLU A 52 3.13 8.88 -1.58
C GLU A 52 2.07 9.68 -2.35
N GLY A 53 1.46 10.65 -1.66
CA GLY A 53 0.43 11.53 -2.23
C GLY A 53 -0.96 11.15 -1.74
N LEU A 54 -1.95 11.27 -2.63
CA LEU A 54 -3.35 11.01 -2.29
C LEU A 54 -3.53 9.54 -1.86
N LEU A 55 -4.31 9.29 -0.82
CA LEU A 55 -4.55 7.93 -0.33
C LEU A 55 -5.08 6.99 -1.43
N LYS A 56 -5.92 7.51 -2.33
CA LYS A 56 -6.43 6.73 -3.48
C LYS A 56 -5.29 6.24 -4.38
N ASP A 57 -4.29 7.09 -4.61
CA ASP A 57 -3.16 6.79 -5.50
C ASP A 57 -2.21 5.82 -4.80
N VAL A 58 -2.07 5.96 -3.47
CA VAL A 58 -1.32 5.01 -2.64
C VAL A 58 -1.91 3.60 -2.75
N VAL A 59 -3.22 3.46 -2.58
CA VAL A 59 -3.91 2.16 -2.66
C VAL A 59 -3.85 1.58 -4.08
N LEU A 60 -4.10 2.39 -5.11
CA LEU A 60 -4.07 1.91 -6.50
C LEU A 60 -2.68 1.41 -6.91
N ARG A 61 -1.63 2.18 -6.63
CA ARG A 61 -0.26 1.79 -6.96
C ARG A 61 0.22 0.57 -6.18
N LEU A 62 -0.24 0.41 -4.94
CA LEU A 62 0.03 -0.80 -4.17
C LEU A 62 -0.69 -2.01 -4.77
N ASP A 63 -1.97 -1.87 -5.12
CA ASP A 63 -2.74 -2.92 -5.79
C ASP A 63 -2.08 -3.36 -7.11
N ASP A 64 -1.55 -2.42 -7.90
CA ASP A 64 -0.78 -2.72 -9.12
C ASP A 64 0.45 -3.59 -8.81
N LYS A 65 1.22 -3.27 -7.76
CA LYS A 65 2.37 -4.08 -7.33
C LYS A 65 1.95 -5.46 -6.82
N LEU A 66 0.85 -5.55 -6.06
CA LEU A 66 0.32 -6.83 -5.60
C LEU A 66 -0.06 -7.73 -6.77
N VAL A 67 -0.73 -7.19 -7.80
CA VAL A 67 -1.09 -7.95 -9.01
C VAL A 67 0.16 -8.35 -9.80
N ALA A 68 1.13 -7.44 -9.97
CA ALA A 68 2.34 -7.70 -10.73
C ALA A 68 3.22 -8.80 -10.11
N HIS A 69 3.24 -8.91 -8.77
CA HIS A 69 4.10 -9.85 -8.05
C HIS A 69 3.37 -11.08 -7.50
N ASN A 70 2.04 -11.13 -7.49
CA ASN A 70 1.28 -12.31 -7.11
C ASN A 70 1.10 -13.25 -8.31
N ARG A 71 2.06 -14.16 -8.48
CA ARG A 71 2.08 -15.10 -9.61
C ARG A 71 0.81 -15.95 -9.66
N VAL A 72 0.28 -16.08 -10.87
CA VAL A 72 -0.85 -16.95 -11.20
C VAL A 72 -0.34 -18.13 -12.00
N ALA A 73 -0.41 -19.32 -11.40
CA ALA A 73 -0.15 -20.57 -12.10
C ALA A 73 -1.35 -20.92 -13.00
N VAL A 74 -1.07 -21.43 -14.19
CA VAL A 74 -2.08 -21.89 -15.15
C VAL A 74 -1.85 -23.37 -15.39
N ASP A 75 -2.86 -24.19 -15.12
CA ASP A 75 -2.87 -25.63 -15.39
C ASP A 75 -3.90 -25.93 -16.48
N ILE A 76 -3.42 -26.42 -17.62
CA ILE A 76 -4.22 -26.82 -18.77
C ILE A 76 -4.37 -28.35 -18.89
N THR A 77 -3.79 -29.11 -17.96
CA THR A 77 -3.68 -30.57 -18.00
C THR A 77 -4.52 -31.28 -16.94
N ALA A 78 -4.82 -30.61 -15.82
CA ALA A 78 -5.54 -31.21 -14.69
C ALA A 78 -7.04 -31.46 -14.94
N GLY A 79 -7.62 -30.98 -16.04
CA GLY A 79 -9.04 -31.17 -16.32
C GLY A 79 -9.45 -30.80 -17.74
N SER A 80 -10.76 -30.79 -17.99
CA SER A 80 -11.35 -30.40 -19.28
C SER A 80 -11.33 -28.89 -19.54
N VAL A 81 -10.96 -28.08 -18.54
CA VAL A 81 -10.90 -26.62 -18.59
C VAL A 81 -9.63 -26.14 -17.90
N GLU A 82 -9.05 -25.06 -18.43
CA GLU A 82 -7.94 -24.33 -17.82
C GLU A 82 -8.26 -23.91 -16.38
N GLN A 83 -7.35 -24.20 -15.46
CA GLN A 83 -7.41 -23.75 -14.06
C GLN A 83 -6.34 -22.70 -13.79
N ARG A 84 -6.73 -21.60 -13.14
CA ARG A 84 -5.83 -20.52 -12.74
C ARG A 84 -5.79 -20.40 -11.22
N THR A 85 -4.61 -20.50 -10.64
CA THR A 85 -4.41 -20.45 -9.19
C THR A 85 -3.37 -19.40 -8.85
N SER A 86 -3.79 -18.35 -8.14
CA SER A 86 -2.87 -17.36 -7.59
C SER A 86 -2.12 -17.93 -6.39
N THR A 87 -0.86 -17.54 -6.22
CA THR A 87 -0.03 -17.97 -5.08
C THR A 87 -0.65 -17.54 -3.75
N TYR A 88 -1.23 -16.34 -3.73
CA TYR A 88 -2.04 -15.84 -2.62
C TYR A 88 -3.40 -15.35 -3.13
N PRO A 89 -4.49 -15.50 -2.36
CA PRO A 89 -5.76 -14.87 -2.71
C PRO A 89 -5.63 -13.35 -2.75
N LEU A 90 -5.87 -12.74 -3.92
CA LEU A 90 -5.66 -11.30 -4.11
C LEU A 90 -6.47 -10.46 -3.10
N PHE A 91 -7.72 -10.83 -2.84
CA PHE A 91 -8.57 -10.15 -1.85
C PHE A 91 -7.96 -10.19 -0.44
N ALA A 92 -7.29 -11.28 -0.05
CA ALA A 92 -6.65 -11.36 1.26
C ALA A 92 -5.47 -10.38 1.35
N LEU A 93 -4.65 -10.28 0.29
CA LEU A 93 -3.56 -9.30 0.23
C LEU A 93 -4.08 -7.86 0.28
N GLN A 94 -5.15 -7.58 -0.47
CA GLN A 94 -5.80 -6.25 -0.48
C GLN A 94 -6.36 -5.89 0.90
N GLN A 95 -7.03 -6.82 1.59
CA GLN A 95 -7.54 -6.56 2.93
C GLN A 95 -6.41 -6.36 3.95
N LEU A 96 -5.36 -7.20 3.89
CA LEU A 96 -4.19 -7.07 4.76
C LEU A 96 -3.54 -5.69 4.61
N THR A 97 -3.29 -5.27 3.37
CA THR A 97 -2.64 -3.99 3.08
C THR A 97 -3.52 -2.79 3.42
N ARG A 98 -4.83 -2.84 3.12
CA ARG A 98 -5.78 -1.77 3.52
C ARG A 98 -5.86 -1.63 5.04
N ASN A 99 -5.91 -2.75 5.77
CA ASN A 99 -5.90 -2.73 7.23
C ASN A 99 -4.60 -2.12 7.76
N ALA A 100 -3.45 -2.49 7.17
CA ALA A 100 -2.17 -1.90 7.54
C ALA A 100 -2.16 -0.38 7.31
N ILE A 101 -2.69 0.10 6.19
CA ILE A 101 -2.79 1.54 5.88
C ILE A 101 -3.74 2.25 6.87
N MET A 102 -4.91 1.67 7.16
CA MET A 102 -5.90 2.28 8.07
C MET A 102 -5.45 2.32 9.53
N HIS A 103 -4.63 1.35 9.95
CA HIS A 103 -4.17 1.21 11.33
C HIS A 103 -2.69 1.56 11.51
N ARG A 104 -2.07 2.18 10.50
CA ARG A 104 -0.67 2.61 10.60
C ARG A 104 -0.52 3.66 11.70
N THR A 105 0.61 3.62 12.38
CA THR A 105 0.93 4.62 13.39
C THR A 105 1.73 5.75 12.76
N ASP A 106 1.05 6.81 12.35
CA ASP A 106 1.66 7.97 11.69
C ASP A 106 2.48 8.88 12.63
N GLU A 107 2.32 8.72 13.95
CA GLU A 107 2.96 9.57 14.97
C GLU A 107 3.98 8.83 15.87
N ALA A 108 4.22 7.54 15.66
CA ALA A 108 5.11 6.78 16.54
C ALA A 108 6.56 6.78 16.05
N THR A 109 7.19 7.94 15.89
CA THR A 109 8.65 8.05 16.12
C THR A 109 9.10 9.48 16.44
N ASN A 110 9.09 9.83 17.73
CA ASN A 110 10.08 10.74 18.30
C ASN A 110 11.40 9.98 18.49
N ALA A 111 12.02 9.52 17.41
CA ALA A 111 13.43 9.13 17.48
C ALA A 111 14.28 10.39 17.21
N PRO A 112 15.28 10.69 18.07
CA PRO A 112 16.11 11.88 17.97
C PRO A 112 16.96 11.93 16.70
#